data_AF-A0A1A6H635-F1
#
_entry.id   AF-A0A1A6H635-F1
#
_cell.length_a   1.000
_cell.length_b   1.000
_cell.length_c   1.000
_cell.angle_alpha   90.00
_cell.angle_beta   90.00
_cell.angle_gamma   90.00
#
_symmetry.space_group_name_H-M   'P 1'
#
loop_
_entity.id
_entity.type
_entity.pdbx_description
1 polymer ?
#
loop_
_entity_poly.entity_id
_entity_poly.type
_entity_poly.pdbx_seq_one_letter_code
_entity_poly.pdbx_strand_id
1 'polypeptide(L)'
;MALKQVSSNRCFGGLQKVFEHDSVELKCKMRFAVYLPPQAESGKCPALYWLSGLTCTEQNFISKSGFQQAASEHGLVVIAPDTSPRGCNIKGEDDSWDFGTGAGFYVNATEDPWKTNYRMYSYVTEESVSAFAPICNPVLCPWGKKAFGGYLGPDQSKWKAYDATCLVKSYSGSQIDILIDQGKDDEFLSNGQLLPDNFIAACTENKIPVVFRLQE
;
A
#
# COMPACT_ATOMS: atom_id res chain seq x y z
N MET A 1 0.25 -10.24 20.98
CA MET A 1 1.43 -10.31 20.10
C MET A 1 2.47 -9.34 20.63
N ALA A 2 3.74 -9.74 20.78
CA ALA A 2 4.76 -8.88 21.37
C ALA A 2 5.45 -8.04 20.28
N LEU A 3 5.45 -6.71 20.43
CA LEU A 3 6.18 -5.81 19.53
C LEU A 3 7.64 -5.68 20.00
N LYS A 4 8.59 -5.84 19.08
CA LYS A 4 10.01 -5.58 19.33
C LYS A 4 10.41 -4.26 18.65
N GLN A 5 10.80 -3.25 19.43
CA GLN A 5 11.34 -2.02 18.85
C GLN A 5 12.70 -2.29 18.20
N VAL A 6 12.83 -1.93 16.92
CA VAL A 6 14.06 -2.06 16.12
C VAL A 6 14.86 -0.75 16.17
N SER A 7 14.19 0.39 16.05
CA SER A 7 14.83 1.71 16.11
C SER A 7 13.88 2.78 16.64
N SER A 8 14.45 3.92 17.08
CA SER A 8 13.71 5.09 17.54
C SER A 8 14.58 6.34 17.37
N ASN A 9 14.13 7.28 16.54
CA ASN A 9 14.84 8.52 16.22
C ASN A 9 13.92 9.73 16.45
N ARG A 10 14.44 10.80 17.05
CA ARG A 10 13.69 12.06 17.18
C ARG A 10 13.67 12.79 15.83
N CYS A 11 12.51 13.28 15.40
CA CYS A 11 12.36 14.02 14.15
C CYS A 11 11.18 15.01 14.30
N PHE A 12 11.40 16.30 14.00
CA PHE A 12 10.38 17.37 14.13
C PHE A 12 9.60 17.36 15.46
N GLY A 13 10.29 17.10 16.57
CA GLY A 13 9.69 17.01 17.90
C GLY A 13 9.08 15.65 18.25
N GLY A 14 8.65 14.87 17.26
CA GLY A 14 8.11 13.53 17.43
C GLY A 14 9.16 12.42 17.41
N LEU A 15 8.70 11.16 17.35
CA LEU A 15 9.51 9.95 17.33
C LEU A 15 9.20 9.09 16.09
N GLN A 16 10.19 8.94 15.20
CA GLN A 16 10.18 7.94 14.15
C GLN A 16 10.69 6.62 14.71
N LYS A 17 9.83 5.61 14.76
CA LYS A 17 10.14 4.26 15.27
C LYS A 17 9.97 3.21 14.17
N VAL A 18 10.64 2.09 14.35
CA VAL A 18 10.42 0.86 13.59
C VAL A 18 10.22 -0.27 14.56
N PHE A 19 9.22 -1.12 14.31
CA PHE A 19 8.91 -2.28 15.11
C PHE A 19 8.95 -3.55 14.25
N GLU A 20 9.22 -4.67 14.90
CA GLU A 20 9.13 -6.03 14.37
C GLU A 20 8.10 -6.82 15.17
N HIS A 21 7.32 -7.66 14.48
CA HIS A 21 6.34 -8.55 15.10
C HIS A 21 6.16 -9.84 14.28
N ASP A 22 5.64 -10.89 14.92
CA ASP A 22 5.30 -12.16 14.27
C ASP A 22 3.86 -12.09 13.73
N SER A 23 3.69 -11.85 12.42
CA SER A 23 2.37 -11.71 11.80
C SER A 23 1.63 -13.04 11.77
N VAL A 24 0.40 -13.04 12.32
CA VAL A 24 -0.48 -14.21 12.24
C VAL A 24 -1.01 -14.40 10.83
N GLU A 25 -1.36 -13.33 10.11
CA GLU A 25 -1.86 -13.45 8.74
C GLU A 25 -0.78 -13.92 7.76
N LEU A 26 0.43 -13.36 7.85
CA LEU A 26 1.49 -13.61 6.88
C LEU A 26 2.42 -14.77 7.25
N LYS A 27 2.27 -15.33 8.46
CA LYS A 27 3.08 -16.44 8.99
C LYS A 27 4.59 -16.19 8.95
N CYS A 28 5.00 -14.92 9.07
CA CYS A 28 6.39 -14.51 9.07
C CYS A 28 6.61 -13.32 10.00
N LYS A 29 7.88 -12.97 10.21
CA LYS A 29 8.23 -11.71 10.86
C LYS A 29 7.99 -10.56 9.90
N MET A 30 7.38 -9.50 10.42
CA MET A 30 7.10 -8.28 9.67
C MET A 30 7.70 -7.08 10.38
N ARG A 31 8.09 -6.09 9.58
CA ARG A 31 8.46 -4.77 10.06
C ARG A 31 7.45 -3.73 9.59
N PHE A 32 7.29 -2.71 10.41
CA PHE A 32 6.55 -1.51 10.07
C PHE A 32 7.15 -0.31 10.80
N ALA A 33 7.07 0.84 10.17
CA ALA A 33 7.47 2.10 10.76
C ALA A 33 6.28 2.84 11.34
N VAL A 34 6.48 3.58 12.43
CA VAL A 34 5.49 4.47 13.03
C VAL A 34 6.14 5.79 13.38
N TYR A 35 5.58 6.90 12.90
CA TYR A 35 5.88 8.22 13.40
C TYR A 35 4.83 8.64 14.42
N LEU A 36 5.29 8.97 15.63
CA LEU A 36 4.48 9.51 16.72
C LEU A 36 4.74 11.02 16.81
N PRO A 37 3.75 11.88 16.51
CA PRO A 37 3.91 13.33 16.62
C PRO A 37 3.97 13.76 18.11
N PRO A 38 4.46 14.97 18.44
CA PRO A 38 4.54 15.45 19.83
C PRO A 38 3.21 15.33 20.60
N GLN A 39 2.08 15.56 19.92
CA GLN A 39 0.74 15.51 20.47
C GLN A 39 0.35 14.10 20.96
N ALA A 40 1.01 13.04 20.46
CA ALA A 40 0.76 11.68 20.91
C ALA A 40 1.28 11.40 22.33
N GLU A 41 2.09 12.30 22.92
CA GLU A 41 2.51 12.20 24.33
C GLU A 41 1.36 12.51 25.31
N SER A 42 0.40 13.34 24.90
CA SER A 42 -0.65 13.87 25.78
C SER A 42 -2.07 13.47 25.38
N GLY A 43 -2.27 12.86 24.22
CA GLY A 43 -3.59 12.47 23.74
C GLY A 43 -3.58 11.48 22.59
N LYS A 44 -4.78 11.10 22.14
CA LYS A 44 -4.97 10.28 20.93
C LYS A 44 -4.85 11.17 19.69
N CYS A 45 -4.11 10.67 18.71
CA CYS A 45 -3.96 11.29 17.40
C CYS A 45 -4.65 10.42 16.33
N PRO A 46 -5.20 11.03 15.27
CA PRO A 46 -5.62 10.27 14.09
C PRO A 46 -4.42 9.58 13.45
N ALA A 47 -4.68 8.44 12.82
CA ALA A 47 -3.69 7.64 12.12
C ALA A 47 -3.86 7.82 10.60
N LEU A 48 -2.75 8.12 9.94
CA LEU A 48 -2.58 8.00 8.50
C LEU A 48 -1.64 6.81 8.27
N TYR A 49 -1.86 6.07 7.21
CA TYR A 49 -0.96 5.00 6.82
C TYR A 49 -0.37 5.26 5.43
N TRP A 50 0.73 4.59 5.13
CA TRP A 50 1.40 4.73 3.86
C TRP A 50 1.78 3.36 3.32
N LEU A 51 1.11 2.95 2.26
CA LEU A 51 1.40 1.74 1.49
C LEU A 51 2.40 2.11 0.39
N SER A 52 3.60 1.55 0.50
CA SER A 52 4.68 1.77 -0.47
C SER A 52 4.49 0.91 -1.72
N GLY A 53 5.17 1.28 -2.81
CA GLY A 53 5.14 0.57 -4.08
C GLY A 53 6.13 -0.60 -4.17
N LEU A 54 6.29 -1.12 -5.40
CA LEU A 54 7.21 -2.22 -5.69
C LEU A 54 8.62 -1.98 -5.17
N THR A 55 9.31 -3.04 -4.76
CA THR A 55 10.70 -3.08 -4.25
C THR A 55 10.94 -2.34 -2.92
N CYS A 56 9.95 -1.63 -2.39
CA CYS A 56 10.11 -0.88 -1.15
C CYS A 56 10.14 -1.78 0.09
N THR A 57 10.51 -1.15 1.20
CA THR A 57 10.35 -1.64 2.58
C THR A 57 9.68 -0.54 3.41
N GLU A 58 9.55 -0.73 4.72
CA GLU A 58 9.12 0.32 5.64
C GLU A 58 10.09 1.53 5.68
N GLN A 59 11.32 1.38 5.18
CA GLN A 59 12.36 2.42 5.22
C GLN A 59 12.20 3.49 4.13
N ASN A 60 11.73 3.13 2.94
CA ASN A 60 11.79 3.99 1.76
C ASN A 60 11.01 5.29 1.97
N PHE A 61 9.77 5.19 2.45
CA PHE A 61 8.93 6.34 2.73
C PHE A 61 9.52 7.20 3.85
N ILE A 62 9.84 6.58 5.00
CA ILE A 62 10.22 7.32 6.20
C ILE A 62 11.56 8.06 6.08
N SER A 63 12.42 7.64 5.17
CA SER A 63 13.74 8.25 4.96
C SER A 63 13.77 9.26 3.80
N LYS A 64 12.83 9.18 2.84
CA LYS A 64 12.90 9.97 1.60
C LYS A 64 11.78 10.97 1.40
N SER A 65 10.61 10.79 2.02
CA SER A 65 9.44 11.64 1.70
C SER A 65 9.42 12.98 2.44
N GLY A 66 10.14 13.11 3.56
CA GLY A 66 10.12 14.32 4.40
C GLY A 66 8.77 14.57 5.10
N PHE A 67 7.88 13.57 5.15
CA PHE A 67 6.51 13.73 5.65
C PHE A 67 6.40 14.17 7.12
N GLN A 68 7.45 13.93 7.92
CA GLN A 68 7.40 14.07 9.37
C GLN A 68 7.09 15.50 9.82
N GLN A 69 7.52 16.50 9.04
CA GLN A 69 7.22 17.90 9.37
C GLN A 69 5.71 18.15 9.39
N ALA A 70 5.04 17.87 8.27
CA ALA A 70 3.59 18.04 8.15
C ALA A 70 2.83 17.15 9.15
N ALA A 71 3.27 15.91 9.34
CA ALA A 71 2.66 15.02 10.32
C ALA A 71 2.77 15.55 11.76
N SER A 72 3.88 16.21 12.10
CA SER A 72 4.07 16.87 13.39
C SER A 72 3.14 18.08 13.56
N GLU A 73 3.08 18.94 12.55
CA GLU A 73 2.24 20.15 12.54
C GLU A 73 0.74 19.81 12.66
N HIS A 74 0.30 18.74 12.00
CA HIS A 74 -1.09 18.30 12.00
C HIS A 74 -1.43 17.27 13.09
N GLY A 75 -0.47 16.84 13.90
CA GLY A 75 -0.68 15.85 14.95
C GLY A 75 -1.15 14.49 14.42
N LEU A 76 -0.59 14.03 13.29
CA LEU A 76 -0.91 12.76 12.66
C LEU A 76 0.09 11.68 13.08
N VAL A 77 -0.41 10.55 13.58
CA VAL A 77 0.39 9.32 13.63
C VAL A 77 0.49 8.78 12.22
N VAL A 78 1.69 8.43 11.76
CA VAL A 78 1.87 7.87 10.41
C VAL A 78 2.47 6.48 10.50
N ILE A 79 1.82 5.49 9.89
CA ILE A 79 2.29 4.10 9.89
C ILE A 79 2.65 3.66 8.47
N ALA A 80 3.84 3.12 8.27
CA ALA A 80 4.28 2.58 6.98
C ALA A 80 4.64 1.10 7.12
N PRO A 81 3.74 0.16 6.75
CA PRO A 81 4.09 -1.25 6.71
C PRO A 81 5.07 -1.57 5.58
N ASP A 82 5.68 -2.75 5.67
CA ASP A 82 6.37 -3.38 4.56
C ASP A 82 5.38 -3.82 3.45
N THR A 83 5.90 -4.15 2.26
CA THR A 83 5.10 -4.35 1.03
C THR A 83 4.80 -5.81 0.70
N SER A 84 5.40 -6.76 1.42
CA SER A 84 5.22 -8.20 1.26
C SER A 84 5.63 -8.95 2.53
N PRO A 85 5.26 -10.23 2.68
CA PRO A 85 5.95 -11.15 3.59
C PRO A 85 7.46 -11.15 3.32
N ARG A 86 8.26 -11.49 4.34
CA ARG A 86 9.73 -11.55 4.26
C ARG A 86 10.25 -12.86 4.84
N GLY A 87 11.32 -13.39 4.24
CA GLY A 87 12.02 -14.57 4.75
C GLY A 87 11.18 -15.85 4.74
N CYS A 88 10.23 -15.97 3.81
CA CYS A 88 9.36 -17.14 3.70
C CYS A 88 10.03 -18.31 2.95
N ASN A 89 11.07 -18.03 2.17
CA ASN A 89 11.82 -19.00 1.36
C ASN A 89 10.92 -19.78 0.39
N ILE A 90 9.94 -19.09 -0.19
CA ILE A 90 9.02 -19.61 -1.19
C ILE A 90 9.74 -19.63 -2.54
N LYS A 91 9.76 -20.78 -3.21
CA LYS A 91 10.38 -20.91 -4.53
C LYS A 91 9.76 -19.90 -5.51
N GLY A 92 10.61 -19.07 -6.11
CA GLY A 92 10.22 -18.07 -7.11
C GLY A 92 9.86 -16.69 -6.53
N GLU A 93 9.88 -16.50 -5.21
CA GLU A 93 9.51 -15.23 -4.61
C GLU A 93 10.54 -14.11 -4.80
N ASP A 94 11.79 -14.47 -5.09
CA ASP A 94 12.90 -13.52 -5.30
C ASP A 94 13.40 -13.49 -6.76
N ASP A 95 12.70 -14.17 -7.69
CA ASP A 95 13.13 -14.31 -9.09
C ASP A 95 12.93 -13.03 -9.91
N SER A 96 12.02 -12.14 -9.50
CA SER A 96 11.62 -10.94 -10.23
C SER A 96 11.24 -9.82 -9.28
N TRP A 97 11.46 -8.56 -9.68
CA TRP A 97 11.23 -7.39 -8.82
C TRP A 97 9.76 -6.94 -8.77
N ASP A 98 8.95 -7.36 -9.75
CA ASP A 98 7.53 -7.04 -9.93
C ASP A 98 6.61 -8.19 -9.48
N PHE A 99 7.14 -9.21 -8.80
CA PHE A 99 6.38 -10.36 -8.28
C PHE A 99 7.10 -10.98 -7.08
N GLY A 100 6.36 -11.47 -6.08
CA GLY A 100 6.95 -12.01 -4.85
C GLY A 100 7.40 -10.95 -3.85
N THR A 101 8.61 -11.09 -3.33
CA THR A 101 9.21 -10.24 -2.29
C THR A 101 9.32 -8.79 -2.76
N GLY A 102 8.75 -7.85 -2.00
CA GLY A 102 8.65 -6.44 -2.41
C GLY A 102 7.49 -6.15 -3.36
N ALA A 103 6.64 -7.15 -3.66
CA ALA A 103 5.59 -7.08 -4.67
C ALA A 103 4.35 -7.89 -4.23
N GLY A 104 3.83 -7.62 -3.03
CA GLY A 104 2.63 -8.32 -2.51
C GLY A 104 1.30 -7.88 -3.13
N PHE A 105 1.28 -6.77 -3.88
CA PHE A 105 0.09 -6.19 -4.56
C PHE A 105 -1.13 -5.94 -3.66
N TYR A 106 -0.97 -6.02 -2.34
CA TYR A 106 -2.05 -5.83 -1.36
C TYR A 106 -3.29 -6.69 -1.62
N VAL A 107 -3.08 -7.93 -2.06
CA VAL A 107 -4.13 -8.94 -2.26
C VAL A 107 -4.06 -10.04 -1.19
N ASN A 108 -5.13 -10.83 -1.07
CA ASN A 108 -5.06 -12.15 -0.45
C ASN A 108 -4.93 -13.21 -1.55
N ALA A 109 -3.73 -13.76 -1.73
CA ALA A 109 -3.47 -14.81 -2.70
C ALA A 109 -4.31 -16.07 -2.41
N THR A 110 -4.80 -16.71 -3.48
CA THR A 110 -5.56 -17.96 -3.41
C THR A 110 -4.79 -19.15 -3.95
N GLU A 111 -3.77 -18.91 -4.78
CA GLU A 111 -3.00 -19.96 -5.44
C GLU A 111 -1.78 -20.39 -4.62
N ASP A 112 -1.42 -21.68 -4.71
CA ASP A 112 -0.15 -22.18 -4.22
C ASP A 112 1.01 -21.71 -5.11
N PRO A 113 2.22 -21.49 -4.55
CA PRO A 113 2.59 -21.60 -3.14
C PRO A 113 2.28 -20.34 -2.29
N TRP A 114 1.61 -19.32 -2.84
CA TRP A 114 1.50 -17.98 -2.27
C TRP A 114 0.46 -17.85 -1.15
N LYS A 115 -0.62 -18.63 -1.24
CA LYS A 115 -1.84 -18.50 -0.40
C LYS A 115 -1.61 -18.45 1.11
N THR A 116 -0.53 -19.06 1.60
CA THR A 116 -0.21 -19.12 3.04
C THR A 116 0.32 -17.80 3.58
N ASN A 117 1.19 -17.13 2.83
CA ASN A 117 1.94 -15.97 3.30
C ASN A 117 1.48 -14.67 2.64
N TYR A 118 1.14 -14.68 1.35
CA TYR A 118 0.80 -13.49 0.56
C TYR A 118 -0.64 -13.04 0.79
N ARG A 119 -0.91 -12.64 2.04
CA ARG A 119 -2.22 -12.17 2.54
C ARG A 119 -2.15 -10.69 2.94
N MET A 120 -1.51 -9.89 2.09
CA MET A 120 -1.21 -8.49 2.36
C MET A 120 -2.49 -7.64 2.47
N TYR A 121 -3.58 -8.03 1.81
CA TYR A 121 -4.87 -7.36 2.00
C TYR A 121 -5.32 -7.47 3.45
N SER A 122 -5.46 -8.69 4.00
CA SER A 122 -5.88 -8.89 5.39
C SER A 122 -4.88 -8.27 6.39
N TYR A 123 -3.58 -8.44 6.17
CA TYR A 123 -2.55 -7.83 7.02
C TYR A 123 -2.66 -6.31 7.08
N VAL A 124 -2.97 -5.67 5.95
CA VAL A 124 -3.23 -4.24 5.94
C VAL A 124 -4.62 -4.01 6.52
N THR A 125 -5.73 -4.32 5.86
CA THR A 125 -7.07 -3.86 6.29
C THR A 125 -7.53 -4.27 7.69
N GLU A 126 -7.06 -5.40 8.21
CA GLU A 126 -7.42 -5.86 9.56
C GLU A 126 -6.43 -5.33 10.62
N GLU A 127 -5.25 -4.81 10.23
CA GLU A 127 -4.20 -4.32 11.14
C GLU A 127 -3.69 -2.86 10.84
N SER A 128 -4.08 -2.17 9.74
CA SER A 128 -3.45 -0.94 9.17
C SER A 128 -4.07 -0.36 7.82
N VAL A 129 -4.13 0.95 7.43
CA VAL A 129 -4.56 1.37 6.03
C VAL A 129 -4.32 2.80 5.51
N SER A 130 -3.57 3.00 4.37
CA SER A 130 -3.70 4.05 3.28
C SER A 130 -2.49 4.15 2.31
N ALA A 131 -2.67 4.57 1.04
CA ALA A 131 -1.71 4.48 -0.10
C ALA A 131 -1.52 5.79 -0.94
N PHE A 132 -0.46 5.87 -1.76
CA PHE A 132 -0.16 7.00 -2.69
C PHE A 132 0.32 6.51 -4.07
N ALA A 133 0.04 7.28 -5.14
CA ALA A 133 0.33 6.96 -6.56
C ALA A 133 -0.12 5.55 -7.01
N PRO A 134 -1.44 5.31 -7.10
CA PRO A 134 -1.98 3.97 -7.28
C PRO A 134 -1.87 3.44 -8.72
N ILE A 135 -1.61 2.15 -8.86
CA ILE A 135 -2.00 1.39 -10.05
C ILE A 135 -3.53 1.34 -10.05
N CYS A 136 -4.17 2.17 -10.87
CA CYS A 136 -5.62 2.41 -10.80
C CYS A 136 -6.46 1.29 -11.44
N ASN A 137 -5.90 0.56 -12.42
CA ASN A 137 -6.62 -0.46 -13.17
C ASN A 137 -5.75 -1.72 -13.42
N PRO A 138 -5.31 -2.41 -12.34
CA PRO A 138 -4.38 -3.54 -12.43
C PRO A 138 -4.88 -4.72 -13.28
N VAL A 139 -6.19 -4.92 -13.48
CA VAL A 139 -6.64 -6.01 -14.39
C VAL A 139 -6.25 -5.77 -15.85
N LEU A 140 -5.95 -4.52 -16.23
CA LEU A 140 -5.59 -4.15 -17.59
C LEU A 140 -4.08 -3.95 -17.80
N CYS A 141 -3.33 -3.58 -16.76
CA CYS A 141 -1.90 -3.29 -16.90
C CYS A 141 -1.00 -4.54 -16.82
N PRO A 142 0.21 -4.52 -17.42
CA PRO A 142 1.11 -5.67 -17.42
C PRO A 142 1.49 -6.17 -16.02
N TRP A 143 1.82 -5.28 -15.08
CA TRP A 143 2.19 -5.69 -13.72
C TRP A 143 1.03 -6.36 -12.98
N GLY A 144 -0.17 -5.78 -13.04
CA GLY A 144 -1.35 -6.36 -12.41
C GLY A 144 -1.75 -7.69 -13.04
N LYS A 145 -1.66 -7.84 -14.37
CA LYS A 145 -1.90 -9.13 -15.05
C LYS A 145 -0.95 -10.23 -14.60
N LYS A 146 0.35 -9.92 -14.46
CA LYS A 146 1.35 -10.88 -13.96
C LYS A 146 1.06 -11.26 -12.52
N ALA A 147 0.89 -10.28 -11.64
CA ALA A 147 0.68 -10.50 -10.22
C ALA A 147 -0.65 -11.21 -9.93
N PHE A 148 -1.76 -10.76 -10.51
CA PHE A 148 -3.06 -11.40 -10.32
C PHE A 148 -3.12 -12.79 -10.94
N GLY A 149 -2.48 -13.01 -12.10
CA GLY A 149 -2.34 -14.34 -12.68
C GLY A 149 -1.58 -15.30 -11.75
N GLY A 150 -0.53 -14.81 -11.08
CA GLY A 150 0.23 -15.60 -10.12
C GLY A 150 -0.48 -15.83 -8.78
N TYR A 151 -1.09 -14.80 -8.20
CA TYR A 151 -1.66 -14.86 -6.85
C TYR A 151 -3.12 -15.34 -6.81
N LEU A 152 -3.93 -14.97 -7.80
CA LEU A 152 -5.39 -15.19 -7.82
C LEU A 152 -5.82 -16.23 -8.89
N GLY A 153 -4.86 -16.66 -9.72
CA GLY A 153 -5.09 -17.62 -10.80
C GLY A 153 -5.68 -16.99 -12.07
N PRO A 154 -6.01 -17.81 -13.08
CA PRO A 154 -6.43 -17.34 -14.41
C PRO A 154 -7.84 -16.75 -14.46
N ASP A 155 -8.66 -16.98 -13.43
CA ASP A 155 -10.03 -16.48 -13.36
C ASP A 155 -10.05 -14.97 -13.03
N GLN A 156 -10.16 -14.15 -14.08
CA GLN A 156 -10.18 -12.70 -13.97
C GLN A 156 -11.41 -12.16 -13.21
N SER A 157 -12.45 -12.97 -12.96
CA SER A 157 -13.58 -12.52 -12.15
C SER A 157 -13.15 -12.17 -10.72
N LYS A 158 -12.18 -12.92 -10.18
CA LYS A 158 -11.58 -12.68 -8.85
C LYS A 158 -10.76 -11.39 -8.80
N TRP A 159 -10.14 -11.01 -9.91
CA TRP A 159 -9.22 -9.88 -9.97
C TRP A 159 -9.94 -8.55 -9.76
N LYS A 160 -11.20 -8.46 -10.20
CA LYS A 160 -12.03 -7.24 -10.10
C LYS A 160 -12.24 -6.80 -8.66
N ALA A 161 -12.17 -7.71 -7.69
CA ALA A 161 -12.28 -7.40 -6.27
C ALA A 161 -11.06 -6.64 -5.72
N TYR A 162 -9.96 -6.57 -6.47
CA TYR A 162 -8.71 -5.90 -6.09
C TYR A 162 -8.33 -4.79 -7.10
N ASP A 163 -9.27 -4.32 -7.91
CA ASP A 163 -9.05 -3.30 -8.92
C ASP A 163 -9.89 -2.06 -8.60
N ALA A 164 -9.24 -0.91 -8.36
CA ALA A 164 -9.92 0.31 -7.94
C ALA A 164 -10.94 0.81 -8.98
N THR A 165 -10.61 0.70 -10.27
CA THR A 165 -11.51 1.09 -11.38
C THR A 165 -12.74 0.18 -11.46
N CYS A 166 -12.59 -1.10 -11.12
CA CYS A 166 -13.73 -2.02 -11.02
C CYS A 166 -14.57 -1.75 -9.76
N LEU A 167 -13.93 -1.58 -8.61
CA LEU A 167 -14.59 -1.39 -7.31
C LEU A 167 -15.42 -0.11 -7.25
N VAL A 168 -14.92 1.01 -7.79
CA VAL A 168 -15.62 2.30 -7.73
C VAL A 168 -16.96 2.27 -8.45
N LYS A 169 -17.13 1.38 -9.43
CA LYS A 169 -18.38 1.20 -10.20
C LYS A 169 -19.51 0.55 -9.42
N SER A 170 -19.18 -0.12 -8.31
CA SER A 170 -20.15 -0.76 -7.42
C SER A 170 -20.03 -0.28 -5.98
N TYR A 171 -19.29 0.80 -5.75
CA TYR A 171 -19.07 1.34 -4.42
C TYR A 171 -20.37 1.95 -3.89
N SER A 172 -20.84 1.44 -2.75
CA SER A 172 -22.09 1.86 -2.10
C SER A 172 -21.87 2.41 -0.69
N GLY A 173 -20.62 2.70 -0.32
CA GLY A 173 -20.28 3.24 1.00
C GLY A 173 -20.51 4.75 1.10
N SER A 174 -20.07 5.33 2.22
CA SER A 174 -20.07 6.79 2.41
C SER A 174 -19.20 7.50 1.37
N GLN A 175 -19.52 8.74 1.02
CA GLN A 175 -18.65 9.52 0.14
C GLN A 175 -17.20 9.55 0.66
N ILE A 176 -16.26 9.29 -0.25
CA ILE A 176 -14.82 9.42 -0.03
C ILE A 176 -14.34 10.49 -1.00
N ASP A 177 -13.67 11.52 -0.48
CA ASP A 177 -13.05 12.54 -1.31
C ASP A 177 -11.63 12.08 -1.68
N ILE A 178 -11.43 11.73 -2.94
CA ILE A 178 -10.18 11.12 -3.42
C ILE A 178 -9.25 12.19 -3.96
N LEU A 179 -7.97 12.17 -3.56
CA LEU A 179 -6.90 12.97 -4.12
C LEU A 179 -5.87 12.05 -4.79
N ILE A 180 -5.52 12.34 -6.04
CA ILE A 180 -4.46 11.64 -6.78
C ILE A 180 -3.50 12.67 -7.36
N ASP A 181 -2.22 12.54 -7.00
CA ASP A 181 -1.10 13.21 -7.67
C ASP A 181 -0.39 12.22 -8.59
N GLN A 182 -0.17 12.61 -9.84
CA GLN A 182 0.56 11.83 -10.84
C GLN A 182 1.66 12.70 -11.46
N GLY A 183 2.90 12.23 -11.46
CA GLY A 183 3.98 12.88 -12.21
C GLY A 183 3.73 12.78 -13.71
N LYS A 184 3.84 13.88 -14.44
CA LYS A 184 3.64 13.95 -15.90
C LYS A 184 4.70 13.15 -16.67
N ASP A 185 5.93 13.19 -16.18
CA ASP A 185 7.09 12.54 -16.79
C ASP A 185 7.38 11.16 -16.18
N ASP A 186 6.38 10.56 -15.52
CA ASP A 186 6.47 9.21 -14.97
C ASP A 186 6.53 8.18 -16.11
N GLU A 187 7.63 7.43 -16.20
CA GLU A 187 7.81 6.41 -17.22
C GLU A 187 6.72 5.32 -17.15
N PHE A 188 6.20 4.99 -15.96
CA PHE A 188 5.17 3.98 -15.77
C PHE A 188 3.78 4.46 -16.19
N LEU A 189 3.55 5.77 -16.22
CA LEU A 189 2.37 6.37 -16.83
C LEU A 189 2.38 6.11 -18.34
N SER A 190 3.47 6.50 -19.02
CA SER A 190 3.61 6.32 -20.47
C SER A 190 3.67 4.86 -20.91
N ASN A 191 4.23 3.99 -20.06
CA ASN A 191 4.27 2.53 -20.26
C ASN A 191 2.92 1.83 -19.98
N GLY A 192 1.86 2.57 -19.62
CA GLY A 192 0.51 2.03 -19.43
C GLY A 192 0.35 1.17 -18.18
N GLN A 193 1.16 1.40 -17.13
CA GLN A 193 1.03 0.68 -15.86
C GLN A 193 -0.03 1.31 -14.96
N LEU A 194 -0.10 2.65 -14.93
CA LEU A 194 -0.86 3.39 -13.90
C LEU A 194 -2.33 3.59 -14.26
N LEU A 195 -2.62 3.89 -15.53
CA LEU A 195 -3.97 4.02 -16.10
C LEU A 195 -4.95 4.92 -15.29
N PRO A 196 -4.56 6.13 -14.85
CA PRO A 196 -5.41 6.98 -14.01
C PRO A 196 -6.70 7.44 -14.70
N ASP A 197 -6.67 7.67 -16.02
CA ASP A 197 -7.84 8.15 -16.77
C ASP A 197 -9.03 7.18 -16.70
N ASN A 198 -8.78 5.88 -16.67
CA ASN A 198 -9.81 4.86 -16.53
C ASN A 198 -10.55 4.99 -15.19
N PHE A 199 -9.81 5.28 -14.12
CA PHE A 199 -10.37 5.46 -12.79
C PHE A 199 -11.14 6.77 -12.66
N ILE A 200 -10.60 7.87 -13.21
CA ILE A 200 -11.29 9.17 -13.22
C ILE A 200 -12.63 9.07 -13.96
N ALA A 201 -12.66 8.39 -15.11
CA ALA A 201 -13.88 8.13 -15.84
C ALA A 201 -14.89 7.34 -14.99
N ALA A 202 -14.44 6.27 -14.32
CA ALA A 202 -15.29 5.46 -13.45
C ALA A 202 -15.80 6.24 -12.22
N CYS A 203 -14.98 7.08 -11.59
CA CYS A 203 -15.40 8.00 -10.52
C CYS A 203 -16.48 8.98 -11.01
N THR A 204 -16.29 9.56 -12.19
CA THR A 204 -17.21 10.54 -12.78
C THR A 204 -18.58 9.91 -13.05
N GLU A 205 -18.62 8.72 -13.65
CA GLU A 205 -19.85 7.96 -13.90
C GLU A 205 -20.61 7.64 -12.60
N ASN A 206 -19.87 7.36 -11.52
CA ASN A 206 -20.43 6.96 -10.22
C ASN A 206 -20.55 8.10 -9.21
N LYS A 207 -20.29 9.35 -9.64
CA LYS A 207 -20.38 10.56 -8.82
C LYS A 207 -19.51 10.51 -7.55
N ILE A 208 -18.36 9.85 -7.63
CA ILE A 208 -17.35 9.83 -6.56
C ILE A 208 -16.41 11.03 -6.76
N PRO A 209 -16.28 11.94 -5.78
CA PRO A 209 -15.39 13.09 -5.90
C PRO A 209 -13.94 12.64 -6.04
N VAL A 210 -13.28 13.10 -7.10
CA VAL A 210 -11.86 12.88 -7.32
C VAL A 210 -11.21 14.18 -7.78
N VAL A 211 -10.15 14.57 -7.07
CA VAL A 211 -9.22 15.62 -7.49
C VAL A 211 -8.00 14.93 -8.05
N PHE A 212 -7.84 14.96 -9.37
CA PHE A 212 -6.65 14.48 -10.05
C PHE A 212 -5.74 15.66 -10.41
N ARG A 213 -4.47 15.58 -10.03
CA ARG A 213 -3.46 16.59 -10.33
C ARG A 213 -2.30 15.94 -11.07
N LEU A 214 -2.02 16.45 -12.27
CA LEU A 214 -0.82 16.10 -13.00
C LEU A 214 0.28 17.08 -12.59
N GLN A 215 1.33 16.57 -11.94
CA GLN A 215 2.45 17.33 -11.41
C GLN A 215 3.58 17.35 -12.44
N GLU A 216 4.22 18.51 -12.62
CA GLU A 216 5.43 18.66 -13.43
C GLU A 216 6.68 18.15 -12.70
#